data_AF-A0A962RAZ2-F1
#
_entry.id   AF-A0A962RAZ2-F1
#
_cell.length_a   1.000
_cell.length_b   1.000
_cell.length_c   1.000
_cell.angle_alpha   90.00
_cell.angle_beta   90.00
_cell.angle_gamma   90.00
#
_symmetry.space_group_name_H-M   'P 1'
#
loop_
_entity.id
_entity.type
_entity.pdbx_description
1 polymer ?
#
loop_
_entity_poly.entity_id
_entity_poly.type
_entity_poly.pdbx_seq_one_letter_code
_entity_poly.pdbx_strand_id
1 'polypeptide(L)'
;MKKLPTLLISAALAAAIATPFAISASPDGDRGCAQHNSEKLSQTLGLSAEQSAKVNEIFAAQKAKREAYRAERQAQREANHKEVVEQLSQVLSPEQLKKFEDMEAKRKEWREHRKEERAKWREEHNDERGERDHD
;
A
#
# COMPACT_ATOMS: atom_id res chain seq x y z
N MET A 1 -43.60 37.46 41.95
CA MET A 1 -43.05 38.08 40.72
C MET A 1 -42.09 37.09 40.06
N LYS A 2 -42.27 36.85 38.75
CA LYS A 2 -41.28 36.40 37.74
C LYS A 2 -40.70 34.97 37.87
N LYS A 3 -41.30 34.05 37.09
CA LYS A 3 -40.65 32.85 36.53
C LYS A 3 -39.74 33.29 35.37
N LEU A 4 -38.55 32.70 35.20
CA LEU A 4 -37.73 32.72 33.97
C LEU A 4 -36.68 31.56 34.00
N PRO A 5 -36.14 31.12 32.85
CA PRO A 5 -36.41 29.78 32.32
C PRO A 5 -35.18 28.85 32.16
N THR A 6 -35.49 27.57 31.95
CA THR A 6 -34.61 26.47 31.52
C THR A 6 -33.91 26.79 30.19
N LEU A 7 -32.58 26.63 30.15
CA LEU A 7 -31.77 26.61 28.93
C LEU A 7 -31.13 25.23 28.76
N LEU A 8 -31.61 24.48 27.76
CA LEU A 8 -30.95 23.34 27.15
C LEU A 8 -29.95 23.86 26.13
N ILE A 9 -28.64 23.60 26.26
CA ILE A 9 -27.70 23.69 25.13
C ILE A 9 -26.60 22.60 25.26
N SER A 10 -26.86 21.53 24.50
CA SER A 10 -25.97 20.73 23.64
C SER A 10 -24.66 20.12 24.16
N ALA A 11 -24.54 18.82 23.86
CA ALA A 11 -23.35 18.00 23.88
C ALA A 11 -22.13 18.65 23.19
N ALA A 12 -21.03 18.77 23.93
CA ALA A 12 -19.71 19.00 23.39
C ALA A 12 -18.96 17.65 23.33
N LEU A 13 -19.05 16.96 22.18
CA LEU A 13 -18.12 15.88 21.86
C LEU A 13 -16.82 16.53 21.36
N ALA A 14 -15.87 16.72 22.27
CA ALA A 14 -14.55 17.24 21.96
C ALA A 14 -13.75 16.19 21.18
N ALA A 15 -13.68 16.34 19.84
CA ALA A 15 -12.71 15.65 19.00
C ALA A 15 -11.58 16.64 18.65
N ALA A 16 -10.66 16.84 19.59
CA ALA A 16 -9.43 17.60 19.37
C ALA A 16 -8.28 16.64 19.07
N ILE A 17 -8.02 16.35 17.79
CA ILE A 17 -6.69 15.96 17.30
C ILE A 17 -6.49 16.61 15.94
N ALA A 18 -6.12 17.90 15.95
CA ALA A 18 -5.58 18.58 14.78
C ALA A 18 -4.05 18.50 14.84
N THR A 19 -3.47 17.39 14.40
CA THR A 19 -2.07 17.34 14.00
C THR A 19 -2.01 17.60 12.49
N PRO A 20 -1.46 18.73 12.02
CA PRO A 20 -1.20 18.93 10.60
C PRO A 20 0.00 18.07 10.22
N PHE A 21 -0.25 16.83 9.79
CA PHE A 21 0.76 16.07 9.06
C PHE A 21 0.82 16.65 7.65
N ALA A 22 1.92 17.30 7.31
CA ALA A 22 2.18 17.77 5.96
C ALA A 22 2.07 16.58 4.98
N ILE A 23 1.05 16.62 4.12
CA ILE A 23 0.84 15.63 3.07
C ILE A 23 1.82 15.97 1.95
N SER A 24 3.00 15.34 1.97
CA SER A 24 3.85 15.30 0.78
C SER A 24 3.20 14.35 -0.23
N ALA A 25 2.52 14.92 -1.22
CA ALA A 25 2.01 14.16 -2.36
C ALA A 25 3.19 13.65 -3.19
N SER A 26 3.53 12.37 -3.06
CA SER A 26 4.46 11.70 -3.97
C SER A 26 3.77 11.40 -5.31
N PRO A 27 4.39 11.74 -6.46
CA PRO A 27 3.79 11.51 -7.76
C PRO A 27 3.90 10.03 -8.14
N ASP A 28 2.74 9.50 -8.51
CA ASP A 28 2.49 8.49 -9.56
C ASP A 28 3.16 7.11 -9.49
N GLY A 29 2.29 6.11 -9.33
CA GLY A 29 2.60 4.70 -9.57
C GLY A 29 1.44 3.78 -9.19
N ASP A 30 0.57 4.21 -8.27
CA ASP A 30 -0.55 3.41 -7.75
C ASP A 30 -1.72 4.31 -7.29
N ARG A 31 -2.07 5.33 -8.07
CA ARG A 31 -3.27 6.16 -7.80
C ARG A 31 -4.56 5.40 -8.13
N GLY A 32 -4.52 4.47 -9.10
CA GLY A 32 -5.69 3.72 -9.57
C GLY A 32 -6.35 2.86 -8.50
N CYS A 33 -5.59 2.11 -7.69
CA CYS A 33 -6.17 1.15 -6.74
C CYS A 33 -6.90 1.82 -5.56
N ALA A 34 -6.29 2.85 -4.95
CA ALA A 34 -6.89 3.52 -3.79
C ALA A 34 -8.13 4.33 -4.18
N GLN A 35 -8.06 5.05 -5.31
CA GLN A 35 -9.15 5.88 -5.82
C GLN A 35 -10.33 5.02 -6.32
N HIS A 36 -10.04 3.93 -7.03
CA HIS A 36 -11.05 2.98 -7.47
C HIS A 36 -11.77 2.32 -6.29
N ASN A 37 -11.04 2.00 -5.21
CA ASN A 37 -11.64 1.41 -4.02
C ASN A 37 -12.53 2.41 -3.26
N SER A 38 -12.13 3.68 -3.16
CA SER A 38 -12.99 4.70 -2.55
C SER A 38 -14.25 4.99 -3.36
N GLU A 39 -14.16 5.00 -4.69
CA GLU A 39 -15.31 5.23 -5.57
C GLU A 39 -16.32 4.09 -5.46
N LYS A 40 -15.85 2.84 -5.56
CA LYS A 40 -16.71 1.66 -5.39
C LYS A 40 -17.36 1.61 -4.00
N LEU A 41 -16.61 1.94 -2.96
CA LEU A 41 -17.13 1.98 -1.59
C LEU A 41 -18.17 3.10 -1.42
N SER A 42 -17.92 4.26 -2.04
CA SER A 42 -18.84 5.40 -2.02
C SER A 42 -20.16 5.06 -2.69
N GLN A 43 -20.12 4.40 -3.84
CA GLN A 43 -21.31 3.95 -4.58
C GLN A 43 -22.07 2.86 -3.82
N THR A 44 -21.36 1.88 -3.27
CA THR A 44 -21.98 0.72 -2.58
C THR A 44 -22.67 1.13 -1.29
N LEU A 45 -22.09 2.09 -0.55
CA LEU A 45 -22.59 2.51 0.76
C LEU A 45 -23.41 3.80 0.73
N GLY A 46 -23.56 4.43 -0.45
CA GLY A 46 -24.28 5.69 -0.59
C GLY A 46 -23.65 6.83 0.23
N LEU A 47 -22.32 6.94 0.20
CA LEU A 47 -21.60 7.93 1.00
C LEU A 47 -21.90 9.36 0.52
N SER A 48 -22.09 10.28 1.47
CA SER A 48 -22.15 11.71 1.18
C SER A 48 -20.79 12.25 0.74
N ALA A 49 -20.77 13.42 0.09
CA ALA A 49 -19.52 14.05 -0.35
C ALA A 49 -18.50 14.24 0.79
N GLU A 50 -18.99 14.58 1.99
CA GLU A 50 -18.14 14.75 3.17
C GLU A 50 -17.59 13.41 3.68
N GLN A 51 -18.40 12.34 3.65
CA GLN A 51 -17.95 10.99 4.02
C GLN A 51 -16.92 10.46 3.02
N SER A 52 -17.14 10.66 1.72
CA SER A 52 -16.21 10.25 0.66
C SER A 52 -14.87 10.97 0.79
N ALA A 53 -14.86 12.27 1.10
CA ALA A 53 -13.63 13.01 1.35
C ALA A 53 -12.82 12.39 2.51
N LYS A 54 -13.47 12.07 3.63
CA LYS A 54 -12.81 11.42 4.78
C LYS A 54 -12.30 10.02 4.45
N VAL A 55 -13.04 9.23 3.66
CA VAL A 55 -12.59 7.91 3.20
C VAL A 55 -11.35 8.02 2.31
N ASN A 56 -11.32 8.99 1.40
CA ASN A 56 -10.15 9.25 0.55
C ASN A 56 -8.91 9.58 1.38
N GLU A 57 -9.06 10.43 2.40
CA GLU A 57 -7.98 10.77 3.33
C GLU A 57 -7.46 9.52 4.08
N ILE A 58 -8.37 8.65 4.55
CA ILE A 58 -8.00 7.39 5.22
C ILE A 58 -7.18 6.50 4.28
N PHE A 59 -7.61 6.30 3.04
CA PHE A 59 -6.89 5.47 2.08
C PHE A 59 -5.56 6.09 1.64
N ALA A 60 -5.49 7.41 1.50
CA ALA A 60 -4.25 8.12 1.22
C ALA A 60 -3.23 7.91 2.35
N ALA A 61 -3.65 8.10 3.60
CA ALA A 61 -2.81 7.87 4.77
C ALA A 61 -2.35 6.41 4.87
N GLN A 62 -3.24 5.46 4.58
CA GLN A 62 -2.91 4.04 4.58
C GLN A 62 -1.94 3.66 3.45
N LYS A 63 -2.07 4.29 2.29
CA LYS A 63 -1.12 4.12 1.18
C LYS A 63 0.27 4.56 1.59
N ALA A 64 0.40 5.76 2.17
CA ALA A 64 1.69 6.27 2.65
C ALA A 64 2.34 5.33 3.68
N LYS A 65 1.55 4.83 4.65
CA LYS A 65 2.03 3.83 5.62
C LYS A 65 2.53 2.55 4.94
N ARG A 66 1.79 2.07 3.95
CA ARG A 66 2.16 0.87 3.20
C ARG A 66 3.43 1.07 2.38
N GLU A 67 3.62 2.23 1.78
CA GLU A 67 4.84 2.57 1.04
C GLU A 67 6.06 2.61 1.96
N ALA A 68 5.94 3.28 3.11
CA ALA A 68 6.98 3.29 4.13
C ALA A 68 7.35 1.86 4.59
N TYR A 69 6.34 1.04 4.91
CA TYR A 69 6.56 -0.35 5.30
C TYR A 69 7.21 -1.19 4.19
N ARG A 70 6.85 -0.96 2.91
CA ARG A 70 7.49 -1.64 1.78
C ARG A 70 8.97 -1.29 1.68
N ALA A 71 9.33 -0.01 1.84
CA ALA A 71 10.71 0.44 1.80
C ALA A 71 11.53 -0.17 2.95
N GLU A 72 11.01 -0.13 4.17
CA GLU A 72 11.64 -0.75 5.34
C GLU A 72 11.85 -2.26 5.14
N ARG A 73 10.83 -2.96 4.65
CA ARG A 73 10.91 -4.40 4.40
C ARG A 73 11.89 -4.75 3.30
N GLN A 74 12.06 -3.90 2.29
CA GLN A 74 13.06 -4.11 1.25
C GLN A 74 14.46 -4.01 1.84
N ALA A 75 14.75 -2.97 2.62
CA ALA A 75 16.04 -2.80 3.30
C ALA A 75 16.33 -3.97 4.25
N GLN A 76 15.36 -4.39 5.05
CA GLN A 76 15.49 -5.54 5.96
C GLN A 76 15.80 -6.84 5.20
N ARG A 77 15.17 -7.07 4.05
CA ARG A 77 15.44 -8.27 3.23
C ARG A 77 16.88 -8.29 2.72
N GLU A 78 17.39 -7.16 2.27
CA GLU A 78 18.77 -7.06 1.78
C GLU A 78 19.78 -7.25 2.91
N ALA A 79 19.52 -6.69 4.10
CA ALA A 79 20.36 -6.88 5.27
C ALA A 79 20.38 -8.36 5.71
N ASN A 80 19.22 -8.98 5.90
CA ASN A 80 19.11 -10.38 6.28
C ASN A 80 19.77 -11.31 5.26
N HIS A 81 19.66 -10.98 3.97
CA HIS A 81 20.30 -11.75 2.91
C HIS A 81 21.83 -11.71 3.03
N LYS A 82 22.42 -10.53 3.24
CA LYS A 82 23.88 -10.40 3.47
C LYS A 82 24.34 -11.17 4.70
N GLU A 83 23.59 -11.08 5.80
CA GLU A 83 23.89 -11.81 7.03
C GLU A 83 23.92 -13.32 6.79
N VAL A 84 22.93 -13.86 6.07
CA VAL A 84 22.89 -15.29 5.73
C VAL A 84 24.09 -15.69 4.88
N VAL A 85 24.46 -14.90 3.87
CA VAL A 85 25.63 -15.19 3.02
C VAL A 85 26.91 -15.20 3.85
N GLU A 86 27.07 -14.24 4.77
CA GLU A 86 28.21 -14.19 5.68
C GLU A 86 28.28 -15.43 6.58
N GLN A 87 27.17 -15.82 7.20
CA GLN A 87 27.11 -17.04 8.02
C GLN A 87 27.40 -18.30 7.20
N LEU A 88 26.90 -18.38 5.96
CA LEU A 88 27.18 -19.50 5.06
C LEU A 88 28.66 -19.57 4.66
N SER A 89 29.33 -18.42 4.49
CA SER A 89 30.76 -18.38 4.14
C SER A 89 31.67 -19.01 5.21
N GLN A 90 31.19 -19.12 6.46
CA GLN A 90 31.93 -19.75 7.55
C GLN A 90 31.85 -21.27 7.55
N VAL A 91 30.84 -21.85 6.89
CA VAL A 91 30.55 -23.30 6.91
C VAL A 91 30.65 -23.97 5.54
N LEU A 92 30.62 -23.19 4.46
CA LEU A 92 30.75 -23.68 3.09
C LEU A 92 32.18 -23.52 2.59
N SER A 93 32.61 -24.43 1.71
CA SER A 93 33.83 -24.22 0.94
C SER A 93 33.64 -23.07 -0.07
N PRO A 94 34.73 -22.44 -0.55
CA PRO A 94 34.63 -21.38 -1.56
C PRO A 94 33.89 -21.81 -2.83
N GLU A 95 34.06 -23.06 -3.26
CA GLU A 95 33.36 -23.61 -4.43
C GLU A 95 31.86 -23.78 -4.19
N GLN A 96 31.48 -24.20 -2.97
CA GLN A 96 30.07 -24.34 -2.58
C GLN A 96 29.39 -22.98 -2.45
N LEU A 97 30.07 -21.98 -1.90
CA LEU A 97 29.56 -20.61 -1.79
C LEU A 97 29.32 -20.00 -3.17
N LYS A 98 30.28 -20.14 -4.10
CA LYS A 98 30.11 -19.68 -5.48
C LYS A 98 28.90 -20.32 -6.16
N LYS A 99 28.70 -21.64 -5.97
CA LYS A 99 27.53 -22.34 -6.52
C LYS A 99 26.20 -21.84 -5.92
N PHE A 100 26.22 -21.43 -4.65
CA PHE A 100 25.06 -20.83 -4.00
C PHE A 100 24.72 -19.46 -4.61
N GLU A 101 25.72 -18.59 -4.79
CA GLU A 101 25.56 -17.28 -5.42
C GLU A 101 25.00 -17.40 -6.86
N ASP A 102 25.53 -18.34 -7.65
CA ASP A 102 25.05 -18.62 -9.01
C ASP A 102 23.58 -19.08 -9.01
N MET A 103 23.17 -19.89 -8.02
CA MET A 103 21.79 -20.33 -7.87
C MET A 103 20.85 -19.17 -7.53
N GLU A 104 21.30 -18.22 -6.70
CA GLU A 104 20.51 -17.03 -6.38
C GLU A 104 20.37 -16.06 -7.54
N ALA A 105 21.44 -15.87 -8.32
CA ALA A 105 21.40 -15.08 -9.54
C ALA A 105 20.34 -15.63 -10.52
N LYS A 106 20.36 -16.94 -10.78
CA LYS A 106 19.35 -17.62 -11.62
C LYS A 106 17.92 -17.47 -11.08
N ARG A 107 17.75 -17.58 -9.75
CA ARG A 107 16.44 -17.34 -9.11
C ARG A 107 15.97 -15.90 -9.27
N LYS A 108 16.88 -14.93 -9.31
CA LYS A 108 16.54 -13.53 -9.56
C LYS A 108 16.10 -13.33 -11.00
N GLU A 109 16.87 -13.82 -11.97
CA GLU A 109 16.54 -13.78 -13.39
C GLU A 109 15.17 -14.41 -13.69
N TRP A 110 14.92 -15.62 -13.16
CA TRP A 110 13.63 -16.29 -13.34
C TRP A 110 12.46 -15.47 -12.77
N ARG A 111 12.67 -14.80 -11.62
CA ARG A 111 11.66 -13.92 -11.03
C ARG A 111 11.38 -12.69 -11.90
N GLU A 112 12.41 -12.07 -12.48
CA GLU A 112 12.24 -10.94 -13.39
C GLU A 112 11.55 -11.36 -14.69
N HIS A 113 12.00 -12.44 -15.33
CA HIS A 113 11.33 -12.99 -16.50
C HIS A 113 9.86 -13.30 -16.24
N ARG A 114 9.53 -13.92 -15.09
CA ARG A 114 8.14 -14.19 -14.72
C ARG A 114 7.33 -12.91 -14.50
N LYS A 115 7.94 -11.83 -13.99
CA LYS A 115 7.27 -10.53 -13.86
C LYS A 115 7.00 -9.93 -15.23
N GLU A 116 7.97 -9.99 -16.15
CA GLU A 116 7.84 -9.51 -17.53
C GLU A 116 6.73 -10.26 -18.27
N GLU A 117 6.74 -11.60 -18.24
CA GLU A 117 5.69 -12.43 -18.84
C GLU A 117 4.31 -12.10 -18.25
N ARG A 118 4.24 -11.88 -16.93
CA ARG A 118 3.01 -11.44 -16.29
C ARG A 118 2.60 -10.03 -16.69
N ALA A 119 3.54 -9.14 -16.96
CA ALA A 119 3.25 -7.79 -17.46
C ALA A 119 2.71 -7.85 -18.89
N LYS A 120 3.34 -8.65 -19.77
CA LYS A 120 2.86 -8.90 -21.13
C LYS A 120 1.46 -9.53 -21.13
N TRP A 121 1.24 -10.59 -20.33
CA TRP A 121 -0.07 -11.21 -20.19
C TRP A 121 -1.12 -10.21 -19.71
N ARG A 122 -0.75 -9.32 -18.78
CA ARG A 122 -1.65 -8.25 -18.30
C ARG A 122 -1.96 -7.22 -19.38
N GLU A 123 -1.00 -6.88 -20.23
CA GLU A 123 -1.19 -5.95 -21.35
C GLU A 123 -2.11 -6.58 -22.41
N GLU A 124 -1.81 -7.82 -22.82
CA GLU A 124 -2.61 -8.59 -23.79
C GLU A 124 -4.06 -8.81 -23.32
N HIS A 125 -4.26 -9.09 -22.03
CA HIS A 125 -5.58 -9.36 -21.47
C HIS A 125 -6.21 -8.15 -20.75
N ASN A 126 -5.63 -6.95 -20.86
CA ASN A 126 -6.28 -5.75 -20.33
C ASN A 126 -7.48 -5.36 -21.19
N ASP A 127 -7.42 -5.66 -22.50
CA ASP A 127 -8.50 -5.40 -23.45
C ASP A 127 -9.72 -6.31 -23.20
N GLU A 128 -9.52 -7.55 -22.71
CA GLU A 128 -10.61 -8.49 -22.42
C GLU A 128 -11.26 -8.34 -21.02
N ARG A 129 -10.61 -7.60 -20.09
CA ARG A 129 -11.16 -7.43 -18.74
C ARG A 129 -12.10 -6.21 -18.62
N GLY A 130 -12.07 -5.29 -19.58
CA GLY A 130 -13.02 -4.18 -19.66
C GLY A 130 -14.46 -4.60 -20.02
N GLU A 131 -14.64 -5.80 -20.57
CA GLU A 131 -15.95 -6.28 -21.06
C GLU A 131 -16.72 -7.16 -20.05
N ARG A 132 -16.10 -7.60 -18.94
CA ARG A 132 -16.73 -8.50 -17.95
C ARG A 132 -17.36 -7.82 -16.73
N ASP A 133 -17.19 -6.50 -16.59
CA ASP A 133 -17.72 -5.75 -15.44
C ASP A 133 -19.06 -5.03 -15.75
N HIS A 134 -19.71 -5.37 -16.87
CA HIS A 134 -21.03 -4.88 -17.28
C HIS A 134 -22.02 -6.04 -17.52
N ASP A 135 -22.44 -6.73 -16.46
CA ASP A 135 -23.68 -7.53 -16.42
C ASP A 135 -24.29 -7.51 -15.00
#